data_AF-A0A0A1WLX6-F1
#
_entry.id   AF-A0A0A1WLX6-F1
#
_cell.length_a   1.000
_cell.length_b   1.000
_cell.length_c   1.000
_cell.angle_alpha   90.00
_cell.angle_beta   90.00
_cell.angle_gamma   90.00
#
_symmetry.space_group_name_H-M   'P 1'
#
loop_
_entity.id
_entity.type
_entity.pdbx_description
1 polymer ?
#
loop_
_entity_poly.entity_id
_entity_poly.type
_entity_poly.pdbx_seq_one_letter_code
_entity_poly.pdbx_strand_id
1 'polypeptide(L)'
;MGFSSRMDCCGQFVKYSLFISNLIIFIGGATVFTLTLWTLVDRSFMNELLGTNLFSGAVYVLLVTSVAICLLSFLGCVGAGKEVKCLLLTYFIIVALVFVTMLIGGILGYVFRERVQQTMRQEMRATMALYGSRRDVT
;
A
#
# COMPACT_ATOMS: atom_id res chain seq x y z
N MET A 1 -46.73 -10.31 -3.20
CA MET A 1 -46.01 -9.09 -2.78
C MET A 1 -45.58 -9.28 -1.33
N GLY A 2 -44.39 -9.84 -1.09
CA GLY A 2 -43.92 -10.13 0.25
C GLY A 2 -42.40 -10.05 0.30
N PHE A 3 -41.89 -8.99 0.92
CA PHE A 3 -40.62 -8.89 1.67
C PHE A 3 -40.30 -7.40 1.86
N SER A 4 -41.00 -6.74 2.79
CA SER A 4 -40.67 -5.37 3.19
C SER A 4 -41.01 -5.21 4.67
N SER A 5 -40.14 -5.72 5.57
CA SER A 5 -40.18 -5.50 7.04
C SER A 5 -38.96 -6.04 7.83
N ARG A 6 -37.71 -6.05 7.30
CA ARG A 6 -36.53 -6.42 8.12
C ARG A 6 -35.15 -5.93 7.64
N MET A 7 -35.01 -4.67 7.25
CA MET A 7 -33.70 -4.14 6.77
C MET A 7 -33.24 -2.83 7.43
N ASP A 8 -33.78 -2.45 8.58
CA ASP A 8 -33.48 -1.14 9.20
C ASP A 8 -32.34 -1.14 10.23
N CYS A 9 -31.83 -2.32 10.65
CA CYS A 9 -30.66 -2.40 11.54
C CYS A 9 -29.41 -2.94 10.83
N CYS A 10 -29.55 -4.01 10.03
CA CYS A 10 -28.42 -4.66 9.36
C CYS A 10 -27.80 -3.79 8.25
N GLY A 11 -28.63 -3.10 7.45
CA GLY A 11 -28.13 -2.20 6.40
C GLY A 11 -27.41 -0.98 6.95
N GLN A 12 -27.90 -0.44 8.07
CA GLN A 12 -27.27 0.66 8.81
C GLN A 12 -25.92 0.23 9.41
N PHE A 13 -25.87 -0.97 10.01
CA PHE A 13 -24.66 -1.54 10.59
C PHE A 13 -23.58 -1.80 9.54
N VAL A 14 -23.96 -2.31 8.37
CA VAL A 14 -23.03 -2.54 7.23
C VAL A 14 -22.51 -1.21 6.68
N LYS A 15 -23.38 -0.20 6.50
CA LYS A 15 -22.95 1.15 6.09
C LYS A 15 -21.95 1.75 7.08
N TYR A 16 -22.24 1.65 8.38
CA TYR A 16 -21.40 2.22 9.43
C TYR A 16 -20.06 1.48 9.56
N SER A 17 -20.09 0.14 9.46
CA SER A 17 -18.89 -0.70 9.42
C SER A 17 -17.98 -0.36 8.25
N LEU A 18 -18.55 -0.16 7.05
CA LEU A 18 -17.79 0.27 5.85
C LEU A 18 -17.13 1.63 6.05
N PHE A 19 -17.87 2.59 6.65
CA PHE A 19 -17.34 3.92 6.92
C PHE A 19 -16.16 3.90 7.91
N ILE A 20 -16.32 3.20 9.04
CA ILE A 20 -15.28 3.09 10.07
C ILE A 20 -14.04 2.38 9.50
N SER A 21 -14.24 1.25 8.83
CA SER A 21 -13.13 0.46 8.27
C SER A 21 -12.31 1.30 7.30
N ASN A 22 -12.99 2.02 6.41
CA ASN A 22 -12.32 2.87 5.42
C ASN A 22 -11.63 4.07 6.05
N LEU A 23 -12.16 4.63 7.16
CA LEU A 23 -11.52 5.71 7.91
C LEU A 23 -10.25 5.23 8.63
N ILE A 24 -10.25 4.02 9.20
CA ILE A 24 -9.05 3.42 9.79
C ILE A 24 -7.97 3.20 8.71
N ILE A 25 -8.37 2.67 7.55
CA ILE A 25 -7.44 2.46 6.43
C ILE A 25 -6.89 3.81 5.93
N PHE A 26 -7.71 4.86 5.90
CA PHE A 26 -7.25 6.21 5.53
C PHE A 26 -6.17 6.72 6.49
N ILE A 27 -6.40 6.61 7.81
CA ILE A 27 -5.41 7.02 8.81
C ILE A 27 -4.14 6.19 8.66
N GLY A 28 -4.25 4.87 8.52
CA GLY A 28 -3.09 3.99 8.29
C GLY A 28 -2.33 4.30 6.99
N GLY A 29 -3.04 4.61 5.92
CA GLY A 29 -2.44 5.06 4.66
C GLY A 29 -1.68 6.37 4.83
N ALA A 30 -2.27 7.35 5.54
CA ALA A 30 -1.66 8.64 5.78
C ALA A 30 -0.41 8.55 6.66
N THR A 31 -0.39 7.69 7.69
CA THR A 31 0.82 7.48 8.49
C THR A 31 1.93 6.86 7.66
N VAL A 32 1.64 5.82 6.88
CA VAL A 32 2.64 5.17 6.01
C VAL A 32 3.12 6.13 4.92
N PHE A 33 2.23 6.93 4.32
CA PHE A 33 2.61 7.95 3.34
C PHE A 33 3.54 9.00 3.94
N THR A 34 3.25 9.47 5.16
CA THR A 34 4.10 10.42 5.88
C THR A 34 5.47 9.82 6.19
N LEU A 35 5.53 8.56 6.66
CA LEU A 35 6.78 7.85 6.88
C LEU A 35 7.56 7.65 5.58
N THR A 36 6.86 7.41 4.46
CA THR A 36 7.47 7.22 3.15
C THR A 36 8.05 8.53 2.61
N LEU A 37 7.37 9.66 2.83
CA LEU A 37 7.91 10.98 2.50
C LEU A 37 9.07 11.35 3.41
N TRP A 38 8.96 11.11 4.72
CA TRP A 38 10.03 11.36 5.69
C TRP A 38 11.30 10.61 5.29
N THR A 39 11.17 9.32 5.01
CA THR A 39 12.29 8.49 4.54
C THR A 39 12.82 8.91 3.18
N LEU A 40 12.01 9.53 2.32
CA LEU A 40 12.44 10.08 1.03
C LEU A 40 13.28 11.37 1.18
N VAL A 41 12.97 12.19 2.20
CA VAL A 41 13.74 13.41 2.52
C VAL A 41 15.06 13.05 3.22
N ASP A 42 15.04 12.07 4.13
CA ASP A 42 16.22 11.61 4.89
C ASP A 42 17.17 10.70 4.07
N ARG A 43 16.85 10.44 2.78
CA ARG A 43 17.62 9.53 1.90
C ARG A 43 19.10 9.86 1.79
N SER A 44 19.50 11.11 2.01
CA SER A 44 20.89 11.54 1.93
C SER A 44 21.78 10.78 2.92
N PHE A 45 21.27 10.36 4.08
CA PHE A 45 22.04 9.59 5.07
C PHE A 45 21.86 8.07 4.93
N MET A 46 20.69 7.59 4.49
CA MET A 46 20.38 6.15 4.40
C MET A 46 20.85 5.46 3.11
N ASN A 47 21.05 6.21 2.02
CA ASN A 47 21.54 5.65 0.74
C ASN A 47 22.97 5.11 0.84
N GLU A 48 23.78 5.63 1.78
CA GLU A 48 25.11 5.11 2.10
C GLU A 48 25.06 3.82 2.95
N LEU A 49 23.99 3.61 3.71
CA LEU A 49 23.85 2.51 4.67
C LEU A 49 23.38 1.17 4.04
N LEU A 50 22.54 1.22 3.01
CA LEU A 50 21.78 0.05 2.52
C LEU A 50 21.96 -0.30 1.03
N GLY A 51 22.76 0.46 0.29
CA GLY A 51 23.01 0.24 -1.14
C GLY A 51 21.95 0.90 -2.00
N THR A 52 22.45 1.69 -2.94
CA THR A 52 21.70 2.74 -3.62
C THR A 52 20.49 2.24 -4.43
N ASN A 53 20.50 1.00 -4.94
CA ASN A 53 19.48 0.57 -5.90
C ASN A 53 18.29 -0.14 -5.24
N LEU A 54 18.51 -1.06 -4.29
CA LEU A 54 17.43 -1.77 -3.61
C LEU A 54 16.56 -0.85 -2.76
N PHE A 55 17.21 -0.04 -1.92
CA PHE A 55 16.51 0.80 -0.97
C PHE A 55 15.73 1.89 -1.71
N SER A 56 16.32 2.44 -2.78
CA SER A 56 15.64 3.41 -3.64
C SER A 56 14.40 2.81 -4.29
N GLY A 57 14.52 1.61 -4.89
CA GLY A 57 13.41 0.89 -5.49
C GLY A 57 12.30 0.54 -4.49
N ALA A 58 12.64 0.00 -3.32
CA ALA A 58 11.68 -0.39 -2.29
C ALA A 58 10.84 0.79 -1.79
N VAL A 59 11.47 1.93 -1.50
CA VAL A 59 10.75 3.12 -1.02
C VAL A 59 9.96 3.79 -2.14
N TYR A 60 10.40 3.73 -3.40
CA TYR A 60 9.57 4.18 -4.52
C TYR A 60 8.29 3.34 -4.65
N VAL A 61 8.39 2.01 -4.50
CA VAL A 61 7.22 1.13 -4.47
C VAL A 61 6.31 1.43 -3.27
N LEU A 62 6.89 1.66 -2.08
CA LEU A 62 6.13 2.08 -0.89
C LEU A 62 5.42 3.43 -1.13
N LEU A 63 6.06 4.38 -1.81
CA LEU A 63 5.49 5.69 -2.11
C LEU A 63 4.28 5.55 -3.03
N VAL A 64 4.44 4.86 -4.16
CA VAL A 64 3.35 4.64 -5.12
C VAL A 64 2.19 3.89 -4.48
N THR A 65 2.48 2.85 -3.69
CA THR A 65 1.46 2.03 -3.04
C THR A 65 0.71 2.82 -1.96
N SER A 66 1.43 3.60 -1.13
CA SER A 66 0.81 4.40 -0.06
C SER A 66 -0.05 5.55 -0.61
N VAL A 67 0.38 6.22 -1.69
CA VAL A 67 -0.44 7.21 -2.40
C VAL A 67 -1.71 6.57 -2.96
N ALA A 68 -1.60 5.41 -3.62
CA ALA A 68 -2.74 4.71 -4.16
C ALA A 68 -3.74 4.33 -3.05
N ILE A 69 -3.26 3.80 -1.92
CA ILE A 69 -4.11 3.47 -0.75
C ILE A 69 -4.81 4.73 -0.22
N CYS A 70 -4.10 5.85 -0.06
CA CYS A 70 -4.70 7.10 0.41
C CYS A 70 -5.83 7.58 -0.52
N LEU A 71 -5.62 7.52 -1.84
CA LEU A 71 -6.62 7.90 -2.83
C LEU A 71 -7.84 6.98 -2.78
N LEU A 72 -7.62 5.66 -2.74
CA LEU A 72 -8.68 4.66 -2.62
C LEU A 72 -9.51 4.87 -1.35
N SER A 73 -8.86 5.14 -0.22
CA SER A 73 -9.54 5.43 1.03
C SER A 73 -10.29 6.76 1.00
N PHE A 74 -9.75 7.80 0.36
CA PHE A 74 -10.46 9.06 0.19
C PHE A 74 -11.73 8.90 -0.67
N LEU A 75 -11.62 8.17 -1.78
CA LEU A 75 -12.75 7.79 -2.63
C LEU A 75 -13.81 6.98 -1.85
N GLY A 76 -13.38 6.06 -0.99
CA GLY A 76 -14.28 5.31 -0.11
C GLY A 76 -15.01 6.19 0.90
N CYS A 77 -14.34 7.20 1.49
CA CYS A 77 -14.96 8.12 2.44
C CYS A 77 -15.99 9.01 1.76
N VAL A 78 -15.67 9.53 0.57
CA VAL A 78 -16.60 10.34 -0.26
C VAL A 78 -17.78 9.50 -0.75
N GLY A 79 -17.55 8.23 -1.10
CA GLY A 79 -18.59 7.28 -1.53
C GLY A 79 -19.53 6.82 -0.42
N ALA A 80 -19.04 6.75 0.81
CA ALA A 80 -19.88 6.51 1.98
C ALA A 80 -20.68 7.77 2.37
N GLY A 81 -20.09 8.96 2.22
CA GLY A 81 -20.70 10.23 2.61
C GLY A 81 -21.76 10.76 1.64
N LYS A 82 -21.59 10.60 0.32
CA LYS A 82 -22.66 10.88 -0.63
C LYS A 82 -23.45 9.59 -0.86
N GLU A 83 -24.71 9.55 -0.42
CA GLU A 83 -25.64 8.40 -0.59
C GLU A 83 -25.98 8.03 -2.07
N VAL A 84 -25.14 8.42 -3.02
CA VAL A 84 -25.20 8.03 -4.42
C VAL A 84 -24.69 6.61 -4.58
N LYS A 85 -25.63 5.67 -4.79
CA LYS A 85 -25.37 4.25 -5.06
C LYS A 85 -24.31 4.01 -6.16
N CYS A 86 -24.23 4.93 -7.13
CA CYS A 86 -23.25 4.86 -8.22
C CYS A 86 -21.79 4.97 -7.73
N LEU A 87 -21.50 5.81 -6.73
CA LEU A 87 -20.15 6.03 -6.23
C LEU A 87 -19.66 4.87 -5.34
N LEU A 88 -20.58 4.29 -4.55
CA LEU A 88 -20.32 3.09 -3.77
C LEU A 88 -20.04 1.87 -4.68
N LEU A 89 -20.79 1.77 -5.79
CA LEU A 89 -20.62 0.71 -6.77
C LEU A 89 -19.29 0.83 -7.51
N THR A 90 -18.86 2.05 -7.88
CA THR A 90 -17.53 2.27 -8.47
C THR A 90 -16.42 1.95 -7.48
N TYR A 91 -16.55 2.33 -6.21
CA TYR A 91 -15.60 1.94 -5.17
C TYR A 91 -15.45 0.41 -5.08
N PHE A 92 -16.56 -0.32 -5.06
CA PHE A 92 -16.55 -1.78 -5.03
C PHE A 92 -15.83 -2.38 -6.25
N ILE A 93 -16.08 -1.85 -7.45
CA ILE A 93 -15.41 -2.29 -8.68
C ILE A 93 -13.90 -2.04 -8.59
N ILE A 94 -13.48 -0.84 -8.15
CA ILE A 94 -12.06 -0.50 -8.04
C ILE A 94 -11.37 -1.44 -7.03
N VAL A 95 -11.98 -1.69 -5.87
CA VAL A 95 -11.43 -2.63 -4.88
C VAL A 95 -11.36 -4.04 -5.43
N ALA A 96 -12.37 -4.50 -6.17
CA ALA A 96 -12.35 -5.80 -6.83
C ALA A 96 -11.21 -5.90 -7.86
N LEU A 97 -10.97 -4.84 -8.64
CA LEU A 97 -9.83 -4.78 -9.56
C LEU A 97 -8.49 -4.83 -8.81
N VAL A 98 -8.35 -4.08 -7.72
CA VAL A 98 -7.14 -4.13 -6.87
C VAL A 98 -6.92 -5.54 -6.32
N PHE A 99 -7.99 -6.22 -5.87
CA PHE A 99 -7.91 -7.59 -5.39
C PHE A 99 -7.41 -8.54 -6.48
N VAL A 100 -7.94 -8.45 -7.70
CA VAL A 100 -7.47 -9.25 -8.83
C VAL A 100 -5.99 -8.95 -9.14
N THR A 101 -5.57 -7.69 -9.14
CA THR A 101 -4.17 -7.33 -9.36
C THR A 101 -3.25 -7.82 -8.24
N MET A 102 -3.70 -7.81 -6.99
CA MET A 102 -2.96 -8.39 -5.85
C MET A 102 -2.82 -9.90 -6.00
N LEU A 103 -3.87 -10.61 -6.42
CA LEU A 103 -3.79 -12.05 -6.68
C LEU A 103 -2.79 -12.37 -7.79
N ILE A 104 -2.86 -11.64 -8.92
CA ILE A 104 -1.90 -11.81 -10.03
C ILE A 104 -0.48 -11.50 -9.55
N GLY A 105 -0.29 -10.39 -8.84
CA GLY A 105 1.00 -10.00 -8.28
C GLY A 105 1.54 -11.00 -7.26
N GLY A 106 0.68 -11.59 -6.42
CA GLY A 106 1.04 -12.62 -5.44
C GLY A 106 1.44 -13.93 -6.11
N ILE A 107 0.70 -14.38 -7.14
CA ILE A 107 1.04 -15.56 -7.92
C ILE A 107 2.36 -15.35 -8.67
N LEU A 108 2.52 -14.22 -9.35
CA LEU A 108 3.78 -13.87 -10.02
C LEU A 108 4.94 -13.76 -9.03
N GLY A 109 4.73 -13.14 -7.88
CA GLY A 109 5.73 -13.05 -6.80
C GLY A 109 6.14 -14.42 -6.25
N TYR A 110 5.19 -15.36 -6.14
CA TYR A 110 5.47 -16.73 -5.73
C TYR A 110 6.26 -17.50 -6.80
N VAL A 111 5.84 -17.43 -8.06
CA VAL A 111 6.49 -18.13 -9.19
C VAL A 111 7.89 -17.60 -9.45
N PHE A 112 8.09 -16.27 -9.42
CA PHE A 112 9.38 -15.63 -9.64
C PHE A 112 10.20 -15.44 -8.36
N ARG A 113 9.83 -16.08 -7.24
CA ARG A 113 10.50 -15.93 -5.94
C ARG A 113 12.00 -16.16 -6.04
N GLU A 114 12.45 -17.15 -6.81
CA GLU A 114 13.89 -17.44 -6.97
C GLU A 114 14.64 -16.30 -7.64
N ARG A 115 14.06 -15.68 -8.67
CA ARG A 115 14.66 -14.54 -9.39
C ARG A 115 14.72 -13.31 -8.49
N VAL A 116 13.62 -13.01 -7.80
CA VAL A 116 13.55 -11.90 -6.84
C VAL A 116 14.57 -12.10 -5.71
N GLN A 117 14.72 -13.33 -5.19
CA GLN A 117 15.70 -13.62 -4.15
C GLN A 117 17.15 -13.49 -4.64
N GLN A 118 17.45 -13.87 -5.88
CA GLN A 118 18.78 -13.70 -6.45
C GLN A 118 19.13 -12.21 -6.60
N THR A 119 18.22 -11.41 -7.16
CA THR A 119 18.40 -9.96 -7.30
C THR A 119 18.57 -9.29 -5.94
N MET A 120 17.72 -9.61 -4.96
CA MET A 120 17.81 -9.10 -3.59
C MET A 120 19.15 -9.45 -2.92
N ARG A 121 19.63 -10.70 -3.07
CA ARG A 121 20.91 -11.14 -2.50
C ARG A 121 22.11 -10.46 -3.17
N GLN A 122 22.08 -10.30 -4.48
CA GLN A 122 23.19 -9.71 -5.23
C GLN A 122 23.39 -8.25 -4.85
N GLU A 123 22.29 -7.50 -4.78
CA GLU A 123 22.32 -6.13 -4.34
C GLU A 123 22.70 -5.98 -2.86
N MET A 124 22.19 -6.85 -1.96
CA MET A 124 22.61 -6.85 -0.55
C MET A 124 24.11 -7.13 -0.38
N ARG A 125 24.68 -8.02 -1.21
CA ARG A 125 26.13 -8.26 -1.24
C ARG A 125 26.91 -7.05 -1.76
N ALA A 126 26.39 -6.36 -2.79
CA ALA A 126 26.99 -5.14 -3.31
C ALA A 126 27.04 -4.04 -2.23
N THR A 127 25.96 -3.90 -1.45
CA THR A 127 25.92 -3.01 -0.27
C THR A 127 26.98 -3.37 0.77
N MET A 128 27.07 -4.65 1.17
CA MET A 128 28.03 -5.07 2.20
C MET A 128 29.49 -4.88 1.76
N ALA A 129 29.79 -5.11 0.48
CA ALA A 129 31.14 -4.91 -0.06
C ALA A 129 31.56 -3.43 -0.02
N LEU A 130 30.64 -2.50 -0.31
CA LEU A 130 30.89 -1.06 -0.16
C LEU A 130 31.12 -0.64 1.30
N TYR A 131 30.43 -1.31 2.24
CA TYR A 131 30.55 -1.04 3.67
C TYR A 131 31.95 -1.31 4.24
N GLY A 132 32.56 -2.43 3.81
CA GLY A 132 33.91 -2.80 4.24
C GLY A 132 34.96 -1.81 3.77
N SER A 133 34.77 -1.21 2.59
CA SER A 133 35.73 -0.26 2.01
C SER A 133 35.69 1.14 2.64
N ARG A 134 34.66 1.48 3.44
CA ARG A 134 34.51 2.81 4.07
C ARG A 134 34.97 2.86 5.53
N ARG A 135 35.48 1.75 6.08
CA ARG A 135 36.02 1.69 7.45
C ARG A 135 37.54 1.95 7.56
N ASP A 136 38.19 2.28 6.44
CA ASP A 136 39.57 2.81 6.44
C ASP A 136 39.53 4.32 6.20
N VAL A 137 39.06 5.11 7.16
CA VAL A 137 39.71 6.37 7.61
C VAL A 137 38.93 7.06 8.74
N THR A 138 39.57 7.07 9.91
CA THR A 138 39.37 7.89 11.14
C THR A 138 38.34 7.42 12.16
#